data_AF-A0A9P8G318-F1
#
_entry.id   AF-A0A9P8G318-F1
#
_cell.length_a   1.000
_cell.length_b   1.000
_cell.length_c   1.000
_cell.angle_alpha   90.00
_cell.angle_beta   90.00
_cell.angle_gamma   90.00
#
_symmetry.space_group_name_H-M   'P 1'
#
loop_
_entity.id
_entity.type
_entity.pdbx_description
1 polymer ?
#
loop_
_entity_poly.entity_id
_entity_poly.type
_entity_poly.pdbx_seq_one_letter_code
_entity_poly.pdbx_strand_id
1 'polypeptide(L)'
;MVSKVALVGILFPVVIYICVAAILLFVLGCALYVCVANFRQYVRKTYRKFKLLYWPEQTFDFLGLPPEIRMMIYRYTLPPDGDYYLTARKMRTYNRRLQEVLKNEIVHPPPALLRVCRLVYQELWPVIYKTCTFYITIYSTRDLLYTLHLLDKYATITTVHPTDLFSHMKNIRIRANNLMISIHPL
;
A
#
# COMPACT_ATOMS: atom_id res chain seq x y z
N MET A 1 -10.76 -57.31 -50.67
CA MET A 1 -10.72 -56.78 -49.28
C MET A 1 -9.32 -56.71 -48.65
N VAL A 2 -8.25 -57.13 -49.33
CA VAL A 2 -6.87 -57.20 -48.78
C VAL A 2 -6.14 -55.84 -48.76
N SER A 3 -6.51 -54.91 -49.65
CA SER A 3 -5.83 -53.60 -49.77
C SER A 3 -6.01 -52.67 -48.57
N LYS A 4 -7.13 -52.74 -47.84
CA LYS A 4 -7.39 -51.86 -46.68
C LYS A 4 -6.57 -52.25 -45.45
N VAL A 5 -6.29 -53.54 -45.26
CA VAL A 5 -5.54 -54.05 -44.09
C VAL A 5 -4.04 -53.72 -44.22
N ALA A 6 -3.47 -53.86 -45.42
CA ALA A 6 -2.07 -53.49 -45.67
C ALA A 6 -1.82 -51.98 -45.51
N LEU A 7 -2.79 -51.16 -45.93
CA LEU A 7 -2.70 -49.70 -45.82
C LEU A 7 -2.79 -49.22 -44.35
N VAL A 8 -3.61 -49.89 -43.53
CA VAL A 8 -3.68 -49.66 -42.07
C VAL A 8 -2.40 -50.09 -41.35
N GLY A 9 -1.76 -51.19 -41.78
CA GLY A 9 -0.49 -51.67 -41.22
C GLY A 9 0.69 -50.72 -41.43
N ILE A 10 0.68 -49.94 -42.52
CA ILE A 10 1.71 -48.92 -42.82
C ILE A 10 1.36 -47.56 -42.19
N LEU A 11 0.07 -47.21 -42.10
CA LEU A 11 -0.35 -45.95 -41.46
C LEU A 11 -0.06 -45.94 -39.96
N PHE A 12 -0.23 -47.08 -39.28
CA PHE A 12 -0.02 -47.19 -37.83
C PHE A 12 1.38 -46.77 -37.35
N PRO A 13 2.49 -47.28 -37.92
CA PRO A 13 3.83 -46.84 -37.54
C PRO A 13 4.08 -45.37 -37.90
N VAL A 14 3.56 -44.88 -39.03
CA VAL A 14 3.71 -43.47 -39.44
C VAL A 14 3.04 -42.53 -38.43
N VAL A 15 1.83 -42.87 -37.95
CA VAL A 15 1.14 -42.10 -36.90
C VAL A 15 1.93 -42.11 -35.59
N ILE A 16 2.53 -43.25 -35.21
CA ILE A 16 3.40 -43.33 -34.02
C ILE A 16 4.62 -42.43 -34.17
N TYR A 17 5.29 -42.43 -35.33
CA TYR A 17 6.44 -41.55 -35.57
C TYR A 17 6.06 -40.07 -35.51
N ILE A 18 4.89 -39.68 -36.05
CA ILE A 18 4.39 -38.31 -35.97
C ILE A 18 4.11 -37.91 -34.51
N CYS A 19 3.49 -38.80 -33.72
CA CYS A 19 3.24 -38.57 -32.30
C CYS A 19 4.55 -38.40 -31.51
N VAL A 20 5.56 -39.24 -31.77
CA VAL A 20 6.88 -39.13 -31.12
C VAL A 20 7.57 -37.82 -31.52
N ALA A 21 7.53 -37.45 -32.80
CA ALA A 21 8.09 -36.18 -33.27
C ALA A 21 7.39 -34.97 -32.62
N ALA A 22 6.06 -35.01 -32.46
CA ALA A 22 5.30 -33.96 -31.78
C ALA A 22 5.68 -33.85 -30.29
N ILE A 23 5.88 -34.97 -29.60
CA ILE A 23 6.35 -34.98 -28.19
C ILE A 23 7.75 -34.38 -28.10
N LEU A 24 8.67 -34.75 -29.00
CA LEU A 24 10.03 -34.19 -29.01
C LEU A 24 10.03 -32.67 -29.26
N LEU A 25 9.22 -32.18 -30.20
CA LEU A 25 9.06 -30.74 -30.43
C LEU A 25 8.48 -30.02 -29.22
N PHE A 26 7.50 -30.62 -28.55
CA PHE A 26 6.91 -30.05 -27.35
C PHE A 26 7.91 -29.95 -26.19
N VAL A 27 8.73 -31.00 -25.98
CA VAL A 27 9.79 -31.00 -24.97
C VAL A 27 10.87 -29.97 -25.31
N LEU A 28 11.26 -29.86 -26.59
CA LEU A 28 12.20 -28.85 -27.06
C LEU A 28 11.66 -27.42 -26.81
N GLY A 29 10.38 -27.19 -27.09
CA GLY A 29 9.72 -25.92 -26.83
C GLY A 29 9.67 -25.56 -25.34
N CYS A 30 9.37 -26.53 -24.47
CA CYS A 30 9.41 -26.36 -23.02
C CYS A 30 10.83 -26.03 -22.52
N ALA A 31 11.85 -26.74 -23.03
CA ALA A 31 13.24 -26.50 -22.67
C ALA A 31 13.69 -25.09 -23.07
N LEU A 32 13.38 -24.67 -24.29
CA LEU A 32 13.65 -23.30 -24.78
C LEU A 32 12.94 -22.25 -23.93
N TYR A 33 11.68 -22.48 -23.55
CA TYR A 33 10.93 -21.56 -22.69
C TYR A 33 11.60 -21.39 -21.32
N VAL A 34 12.01 -22.48 -20.68
CA VAL A 34 12.73 -22.43 -19.39
C VAL A 34 14.06 -21.71 -19.53
N CYS A 35 14.82 -21.96 -20.59
CA CYS A 35 16.07 -21.26 -20.87
C CYS A 35 15.86 -19.75 -21.04
N VAL A 36 14.85 -19.33 -21.80
CA VAL A 36 14.53 -17.89 -22.00
C VAL A 36 14.04 -17.25 -20.70
N ALA A 37 13.21 -17.94 -19.92
CA ALA A 37 12.73 -17.43 -18.63
C ALA A 37 13.88 -17.22 -17.64
N ASN A 38 14.80 -18.19 -17.56
CA ASN A 38 16.00 -18.11 -16.72
C ASN A 38 16.95 -17.00 -17.20
N PHE A 39 17.17 -16.88 -18.51
CA PHE A 39 17.96 -15.79 -19.08
C PHE A 39 17.35 -14.42 -18.74
N ARG A 40 16.03 -14.27 -18.87
CA ARG A 40 15.32 -13.02 -18.52
C ARG A 40 15.47 -12.68 -17.05
N GLN A 41 15.42 -13.68 -16.16
CA GLN A 41 15.67 -13.47 -14.74
C GLN A 41 17.13 -13.08 -14.46
N TYR A 42 18.09 -13.72 -15.14
CA TYR A 42 19.50 -13.39 -15.03
C TYR A 42 19.79 -11.96 -15.48
N VAL A 43 19.31 -11.57 -16.67
CA VAL A 43 19.42 -10.20 -17.21
C VAL A 43 18.83 -9.17 -16.26
N ARG A 44 17.68 -9.45 -15.64
CA ARG A 44 17.10 -8.53 -14.64
C ARG A 44 17.98 -8.38 -13.40
N LYS A 45 18.58 -9.47 -12.92
CA LYS A 45 19.48 -9.43 -11.76
C LYS A 45 20.77 -8.68 -12.07
N THR A 46 21.39 -8.94 -13.22
CA THR A 46 22.59 -8.21 -13.67
C THR A 46 22.27 -6.75 -13.94
N TYR A 47 21.15 -6.45 -14.61
CA TYR A 47 20.71 -5.06 -14.82
C TYR A 47 20.52 -4.31 -13.49
N ARG A 48 19.92 -4.93 -12.46
CA ARG A 48 19.81 -4.28 -11.13
C ARG A 48 21.18 -3.98 -10.53
N LYS A 49 22.13 -4.92 -10.60
CA LYS A 49 23.49 -4.72 -10.11
C LYS A 49 24.23 -3.62 -10.90
N PHE A 50 24.13 -3.67 -12.23
CA PHE A 50 24.76 -2.68 -13.11
C PHE A 50 24.12 -1.30 -12.98
N LYS A 51 22.79 -1.21 -12.80
CA LYS A 51 22.09 0.05 -12.54
C LYS A 51 22.66 0.73 -11.30
N LEU A 52 22.84 -0.02 -10.20
CA LEU A 52 23.40 0.51 -8.95
C LEU A 52 24.87 0.93 -9.09
N LEU A 53 25.64 0.28 -9.97
CA LEU A 53 27.07 0.56 -10.15
C LEU A 53 27.32 1.78 -11.06
N TYR A 54 26.58 1.90 -12.16
CA TYR A 54 26.80 2.94 -13.18
C TYR A 54 25.89 4.16 -13.01
N TRP A 55 24.74 3.99 -12.36
CA TRP A 55 23.88 5.07 -11.92
C TRP A 55 23.65 4.93 -10.41
N PRO A 56 24.63 5.35 -9.58
CA PRO A 56 24.30 5.59 -8.19
C PRO A 56 23.11 6.55 -8.19
N GLU A 57 21.98 6.10 -7.63
CA GLU A 57 20.85 7.00 -7.44
C GLU A 57 21.40 8.15 -6.61
N GLN A 58 21.45 9.34 -7.20
CA GLN A 58 21.95 10.54 -6.56
C GLN A 58 20.91 10.88 -5.50
N THR A 59 21.02 10.22 -4.34
CA THR A 59 20.10 10.40 -3.24
C THR A 59 20.33 11.81 -2.73
N PHE A 60 19.34 12.67 -2.98
CA PHE A 60 19.33 14.02 -2.44
C PHE A 60 19.53 13.94 -0.92
N ASP A 61 20.59 14.58 -0.42
CA ASP A 61 20.84 14.63 1.01
C ASP A 61 19.87 15.61 1.68
N PHE A 62 18.66 15.10 1.91
CA PHE A 62 17.59 15.84 2.54
C PHE A 62 17.96 16.28 3.97
N LEU A 63 18.77 15.49 4.68
CA LEU A 63 19.17 15.79 6.06
C LEU A 63 20.29 16.81 6.13
N GLY A 64 21.12 16.93 5.09
CA GLY A 64 22.12 17.98 4.95
C GLY A 64 21.55 19.39 4.72
N LEU A 65 20.27 19.51 4.39
CA LEU A 65 19.60 20.81 4.24
C LEU A 65 19.50 21.57 5.58
N PRO A 66 19.47 22.90 5.57
CA PRO A 66 19.08 23.68 6.74
C PRO A 66 17.65 23.33 7.20
N PRO A 67 17.37 23.38 8.52
CA PRO A 67 16.06 23.03 9.06
C PRO A 67 14.93 23.88 8.46
N GLU A 68 15.18 25.15 8.13
CA GLU A 68 14.18 26.05 7.55
C GLU A 68 13.66 25.54 6.19
N ILE A 69 14.57 25.02 5.36
CA ILE A 69 14.23 24.46 4.05
C ILE A 69 13.50 23.14 4.21
N ARG A 70 13.95 22.28 5.14
CA ARG A 70 13.22 21.04 5.48
C ARG A 70 11.80 21.36 5.94
N MET A 71 11.62 22.37 6.77
CA MET A 71 10.30 22.81 7.24
C MET A 71 9.40 23.29 6.11
N MET A 72 9.95 24.01 5.13
CA MET A 72 9.20 24.40 3.93
C MET A 72 8.79 23.17 3.12
N ILE A 73 9.70 22.23 2.88
CA ILE A 73 9.41 21.00 2.15
C ILE A 73 8.30 20.21 2.86
N TYR A 74 8.39 20.06 4.19
CA TYR A 74 7.33 19.43 4.97
C TYR A 74 5.97 20.08 4.73
N ARG A 75 5.87 21.41 4.74
CA ARG A 75 4.61 22.10 4.46
C ARG A 75 4.07 21.81 3.06
N TYR A 76 4.93 21.76 2.05
CA TYR A 76 4.53 21.40 0.69
C TYR A 76 4.12 19.94 0.53
N THR A 77 4.61 19.05 1.39
CA THR A 77 4.19 17.63 1.38
C THR A 77 2.85 17.37 2.06
N LEU A 78 2.31 18.36 2.78
CA LEU A 78 1.00 18.26 3.41
C LEU A 78 -0.12 18.49 2.40
N PRO A 79 -1.34 18.00 2.66
CA PRO A 79 -2.51 18.33 1.85
C PRO A 79 -2.65 19.86 1.74
N PRO A 80 -2.97 20.40 0.55
CA PRO A 80 -3.12 21.84 0.35
C PRO A 80 -4.21 22.45 1.25
N ASP A 81 -5.27 21.68 1.50
CA ASP A 81 -6.37 22.07 2.38
C ASP A 81 -6.04 21.88 3.87
N GLY A 82 -4.93 21.19 4.19
CA GLY A 82 -4.54 20.86 5.55
C GLY A 82 -5.48 19.87 6.25
N ASP A 83 -6.40 19.25 5.51
CA ASP A 83 -7.47 18.41 6.06
C ASP A 83 -7.13 16.92 5.95
N TYR A 84 -7.17 16.23 7.09
CA TYR A 84 -7.02 14.77 7.16
C TYR A 84 -8.34 14.12 7.54
N TYR A 85 -8.85 13.24 6.67
CA TYR A 85 -10.05 12.46 6.93
C TYR A 85 -9.68 11.11 7.56
N LEU A 86 -10.08 10.93 8.81
CA LEU A 86 -9.92 9.72 9.60
C LEU A 86 -11.29 9.05 9.77
N THR A 87 -11.42 7.78 9.38
CA THR A 87 -12.68 7.06 9.58
C THR A 87 -12.64 6.28 10.88
N ALA A 88 -13.49 6.65 11.85
CA ALA A 88 -13.64 5.86 13.07
C ALA A 88 -14.65 4.74 12.83
N ARG A 89 -14.15 3.52 12.61
CA ARG A 89 -14.95 2.33 12.38
C ARG A 89 -14.46 1.20 13.27
N LYS A 90 -15.39 0.41 13.83
CA LYS A 90 -15.03 -0.84 14.50
C LYS A 90 -14.39 -1.76 13.46
N MET A 91 -13.18 -2.27 13.71
CA MET A 91 -12.48 -3.17 12.80
C MET A 91 -13.31 -4.45 12.63
N ARG A 92 -14.09 -4.52 11.56
CA ARG A 92 -14.84 -5.71 11.14
C ARG A 92 -14.01 -6.41 10.08
N THR A 93 -14.05 -7.73 10.04
CA THR A 93 -13.58 -8.51 8.89
C THR A 93 -14.44 -8.13 7.69
N TYR A 94 -13.93 -7.20 6.88
CA TYR A 94 -14.65 -6.69 5.73
C TYR A 94 -14.54 -7.70 4.58
N ASN A 95 -15.67 -7.96 3.92
CA ASN A 95 -15.67 -8.64 2.63
C ASN A 95 -14.96 -7.78 1.59
N ARG A 96 -14.24 -8.42 0.67
CA ARG A 96 -13.38 -7.79 -0.36
C ARG A 96 -14.06 -6.65 -1.13
N ARG A 97 -15.35 -6.78 -1.45
CA ARG A 97 -16.15 -5.74 -2.13
C ARG A 97 -16.33 -4.46 -1.31
N LEU A 98 -16.52 -4.58 0.00
CA LEU A 98 -16.65 -3.40 0.88
C LEU A 98 -15.30 -2.69 1.04
N GLN A 99 -14.21 -3.44 1.00
CA GLN A 99 -12.84 -2.89 1.08
C GLN A 99 -12.48 -2.04 -0.15
N GLU A 100 -13.03 -2.37 -1.32
CA GLU A 100 -12.87 -1.58 -2.55
C GLU A 100 -13.66 -0.26 -2.48
N VAL A 101 -14.89 -0.29 -1.96
CA VAL A 101 -15.68 0.95 -1.71
C VAL A 101 -14.97 1.85 -0.69
N LEU A 102 -14.40 1.26 0.37
CA LEU A 102 -13.69 2.00 1.40
C LEU A 102 -12.34 2.55 0.96
N LYS A 103 -11.69 1.92 -0.03
CA LYS A 103 -10.47 2.45 -0.65
C LYS A 103 -10.72 3.75 -1.42
N ASN A 104 -11.95 3.94 -1.91
CA ASN A 104 -12.35 5.12 -2.67
C ASN A 104 -12.77 6.28 -1.74
N GLU A 105 -13.06 6.03 -0.47
CA GLU A 105 -13.06 7.08 0.55
C GLU A 105 -11.60 7.45 0.80
N ILE A 106 -11.27 8.71 0.53
CA ILE A 106 -9.91 9.25 0.56
C ILE A 106 -9.36 9.20 1.99
N VAL A 107 -8.80 8.06 2.37
CA VAL A 107 -7.97 7.92 3.57
C VAL A 107 -6.58 8.35 3.13
N HIS A 108 -6.27 9.64 3.28
CA HIS A 108 -4.87 10.05 3.25
C HIS A 108 -4.22 9.50 4.52
N PRO A 109 -3.40 8.42 4.45
CA PRO A 109 -2.66 8.03 5.63
C PRO A 109 -1.83 9.23 6.08
N PRO A 110 -1.58 9.39 7.40
CA PRO A 110 -0.63 10.38 7.86
C PRO A 110 0.66 10.21 7.03
N PRO A 111 1.29 11.32 6.60
CA PRO A 111 2.29 11.29 5.54
C PRO A 111 3.36 10.29 5.90
N ALA A 112 3.70 9.41 4.95
CA ALA A 112 4.66 8.31 5.13
C ALA A 112 6.01 8.77 5.70
N LEU A 113 6.31 10.08 5.56
CA LEU A 113 7.43 10.80 6.12
C LEU A 113 7.56 10.69 7.65
N LEU A 114 6.46 10.55 8.40
CA LEU A 114 6.52 10.36 9.86
C LEU A 114 7.20 9.04 10.26
N ARG A 115 7.34 8.08 9.34
CA ARG A 115 7.94 6.77 9.61
C ARG A 115 9.40 6.66 9.13
N VAL A 116 9.99 7.74 8.62
CA VAL A 116 11.31 7.68 7.95
C VAL A 116 12.46 7.71 8.95
N CYS A 117 12.65 8.79 9.69
CA CYS A 117 13.71 8.91 10.68
C CYS A 117 13.31 9.77 11.88
N ARG A 118 14.02 9.62 13.00
CA ARG A 118 13.69 10.31 14.26
C ARG A 118 13.72 11.83 14.13
N LEU A 119 14.66 12.38 13.37
CA LEU A 119 14.77 13.83 13.14
C LEU A 119 13.55 14.35 12.38
N VAL A 120 13.25 13.75 11.22
CA VAL A 120 12.09 14.10 10.39
C VAL A 120 10.81 13.99 11.21
N TYR A 121 10.68 12.93 12.02
CA TYR A 121 9.54 12.77 12.92
C TYR A 121 9.41 13.95 13.90
N GLN A 122 10.48 14.32 14.59
CA GLN A 122 10.46 15.42 15.57
C GLN A 122 10.15 16.78 14.94
N GLU A 123 10.62 17.03 13.71
CA GLU A 123 10.39 18.28 12.99
C GLU A 123 8.99 18.35 12.36
N LEU A 124 8.54 17.25 11.74
CA LEU A 124 7.28 17.19 11.00
C LEU A 124 6.06 17.07 11.92
N TRP A 125 6.20 16.38 13.06
CA TRP A 125 5.14 16.21 14.05
C TRP A 125 4.47 17.52 14.47
N PRO A 126 5.18 18.53 15.00
CA PRO A 126 4.55 19.77 15.42
C PRO A 126 3.93 20.55 14.26
N VAL A 127 4.37 20.36 13.02
CA VAL A 127 3.72 21.00 11.86
C VAL A 127 2.36 20.36 11.64
N ILE A 128 2.32 19.06 11.43
CA ILE A 128 1.09 18.31 11.15
C ILE A 128 0.03 18.59 12.23
N TYR A 129 0.41 18.40 13.49
CA TYR A 129 -0.54 18.41 14.59
C TYR A 129 -1.00 19.83 15.00
N LYS A 130 -0.24 20.88 14.65
CA LYS A 130 -0.63 22.28 14.88
C LYS A 130 -1.37 22.92 13.70
N THR A 131 -0.99 22.60 12.46
CA THR A 131 -1.53 23.28 11.27
C THR A 131 -2.71 22.57 10.66
N CYS A 132 -2.75 21.24 10.74
CA CYS A 132 -3.76 20.45 10.03
C CYS A 132 -5.03 20.24 10.85
N THR A 133 -6.15 20.08 10.17
CA THR A 133 -7.44 19.73 10.76
C THR A 133 -7.72 18.25 10.56
N PHE A 134 -8.07 17.56 11.64
CA PHE A 134 -8.38 16.14 11.60
C PHE A 134 -9.89 15.94 11.68
N TYR A 135 -10.48 15.49 10.57
CA TYR A 135 -11.88 15.11 10.47
C TYR A 135 -12.05 13.64 10.81
N ILE A 136 -12.67 13.36 11.94
CA ILE A 136 -13.05 12.00 12.33
C ILE A 136 -14.47 11.74 11.84
N THR A 137 -14.61 11.02 10.73
CA THR A 137 -15.92 10.69 10.14
C THR A 137 -16.44 9.36 10.69
N ILE A 138 -17.67 9.39 11.20
CA ILE A 138 -18.43 8.25 11.70
C ILE A 138 -19.67 8.07 10.83
N TYR A 139 -19.78 6.92 10.18
CA TYR A 139 -20.84 6.65 9.19
C TYR A 139 -22.00 5.81 9.73
N SER A 140 -21.90 5.28 10.95
CA SER A 140 -22.91 4.39 11.53
C SER A 140 -23.21 4.77 12.98
N THR A 141 -24.49 4.72 13.37
CA THR A 141 -24.93 4.91 14.76
C THR A 141 -24.29 3.90 15.72
N ARG A 142 -24.05 2.66 15.26
CA ARG A 142 -23.34 1.63 16.06
C ARG A 142 -21.88 1.99 16.26
N ASP A 143 -21.25 2.53 15.21
CA ASP A 143 -19.86 2.97 15.29
C ASP A 143 -19.75 4.25 16.13
N LEU A 144 -20.78 5.11 16.14
CA LEU A 144 -20.88 6.29 17.01
C LEU A 144 -20.92 5.90 18.50
N LEU A 145 -21.82 4.99 18.88
CA LEU A 145 -21.88 4.49 20.26
C LEU A 145 -20.55 3.84 20.67
N TYR A 146 -19.94 3.08 19.77
CA TYR A 146 -18.62 2.50 20.00
C TYR A 146 -17.54 3.57 20.17
N THR A 147 -17.53 4.61 19.35
CA THR A 147 -16.56 5.71 19.47
C THR A 147 -16.75 6.52 20.73
N LEU A 148 -18.00 6.75 21.18
CA LEU A 148 -18.28 7.44 22.45
C LEU A 148 -17.80 6.61 23.63
N HIS A 149 -18.07 5.30 23.63
CA HIS A 149 -17.55 4.39 24.64
C HIS A 149 -16.02 4.32 24.62
N LEU A 150 -15.39 4.36 23.44
CA LEU A 150 -13.93 4.43 23.35
C LEU A 150 -13.41 5.75 23.89
N LEU A 151 -14.01 6.89 23.55
CA LEU A 151 -13.63 8.20 24.05
C LEU A 151 -13.74 8.28 25.57
N ASP A 152 -14.85 7.77 26.14
CA ASP A 152 -15.04 7.68 27.59
C ASP A 152 -13.99 6.78 28.25
N LYS A 153 -13.70 5.62 27.62
CA LYS A 153 -12.61 4.74 28.05
C LYS A 153 -11.25 5.42 27.98
N TYR A 154 -10.95 6.19 26.93
CA TYR A 154 -9.67 6.90 26.82
C TYR A 154 -9.58 8.09 27.78
N ALA A 155 -10.67 8.79 28.03
CA ALA A 155 -10.73 9.90 29.00
C ALA A 155 -10.53 9.43 30.45
N THR A 156 -10.95 8.20 30.75
CA THR A 156 -10.84 7.60 32.09
C THR A 156 -9.52 6.86 32.32
N ILE A 157 -8.79 6.49 31.27
CA ILE A 157 -7.47 5.87 31.40
C ILE A 157 -6.41 6.96 31.60
N THR A 158 -6.03 7.18 32.86
CA THR A 158 -4.78 7.86 33.23
C THR A 158 -3.58 6.95 32.93
N THR A 159 -3.15 6.89 31.67
CA THR A 159 -1.87 6.22 31.35
C THR A 159 -0.69 7.05 31.84
N VAL A 160 0.30 6.40 32.45
CA VAL A 160 1.59 6.99 32.92
C VAL A 160 2.42 7.61 31.79
N HIS A 161 2.18 7.19 30.54
CA HIS A 161 2.71 7.83 29.33
C HIS A 161 1.55 8.11 28.38
N PRO A 162 0.87 9.27 28.52
CA PRO A 162 -0.11 9.69 27.56
C PRO A 162 0.66 10.06 26.29
N THR A 163 0.83 9.09 25.40
CA THR A 163 0.87 9.42 23.97
C THR A 163 -0.57 9.72 23.58
N ASP A 164 -1.09 10.81 24.15
CA ASP A 164 -2.41 11.34 23.85
C ASP A 164 -2.33 11.84 22.41
N LEU A 165 -2.60 10.92 21.49
CA LEU A 165 -2.64 11.19 20.07
C LEU A 165 -3.61 12.36 19.78
N PHE A 166 -4.59 12.57 20.66
CA PHE A 166 -5.56 13.65 20.65
C PHE A 166 -5.11 14.92 21.38
N SER A 167 -4.27 14.88 22.42
CA SER A 167 -3.82 16.12 23.12
C SER A 167 -2.92 16.97 22.23
N HIS A 168 -2.21 16.32 21.30
CA HIS A 168 -1.34 17.02 20.37
C HIS A 168 -2.09 17.60 19.17
N MET A 169 -3.27 17.08 18.83
CA MET A 169 -4.07 17.55 17.70
C MET A 169 -4.86 18.81 18.09
N LYS A 170 -4.41 19.98 17.67
CA LYS A 170 -5.08 21.26 18.02
C LYS A 170 -6.48 21.39 17.42
N ASN A 171 -6.71 20.79 16.24
CA ASN A 171 -7.93 20.96 15.46
C ASN A 171 -8.58 19.60 15.15
N ILE A 172 -9.45 19.11 16.03
CA ILE A 172 -10.22 17.88 15.81
C ILE A 172 -11.67 18.23 15.50
N ARG A 173 -12.21 17.67 14.42
CA ARG A 173 -13.63 17.79 14.04
C ARG A 173 -14.22 16.41 13.88
N ILE A 174 -15.23 16.08 14.65
CA ILE A 174 -15.96 14.81 14.51
C ILE A 174 -17.18 15.05 13.62
N ARG A 175 -17.29 14.31 12.52
CA ARG A 175 -18.47 14.32 11.65
C ARG A 175 -19.23 13.01 11.82
N ALA A 176 -20.47 13.07 12.29
CA ALA A 176 -21.37 11.93 12.40
C ALA A 176 -22.57 12.15 11.48
N ASN A 177 -22.60 11.47 10.33
CA ASN A 177 -23.57 11.73 9.26
C ASN A 177 -23.64 13.24 8.89
N ASN A 178 -24.70 13.93 9.29
CA ASN A 178 -24.93 15.37 9.05
C ASN A 178 -24.54 16.28 10.22
N LEU A 179 -24.13 15.71 11.36
CA LEU A 179 -23.74 16.47 12.55
C LEU A 179 -22.23 16.66 12.57
N MET A 180 -21.78 17.91 12.77
CA MET A 180 -20.36 18.25 12.95
C MET A 180 -20.15 18.76 14.38
N ILE A 181 -19.28 18.08 15.11
CA ILE A 181 -18.87 18.44 16.48
C ILE A 181 -17.42 18.87 16.41
N SER A 182 -17.13 20.14 16.69
CA SER A 182 -15.77 20.65 16.82
C SER A 182 -15.27 20.41 18.23
N ILE A 183 -14.14 19.72 18.39
CA ILE A 183 -13.47 19.54 19.68
C ILE A 183 -12.20 20.38 19.63
N HIS A 184 -12.12 21.34 20.54
CA HIS A 184 -10.90 22.10 20.79
C HIS A 184 -10.30 21.55 22.09
N PRO A 185 -9.28 20.68 22.03
CA PRO A 185 -8.55 20.29 23.23
C PRO A 185 -7.89 21.54 23.82
N LEU A 186 -8.12 21.75 25.13
CA LEU A 186 -7.55 22.83 25.94
C LEU A 186 -6.04 22.67 26.10
#